data_AF-A0A6B1EL24-F1
#
_entry.id   AF-A0A6B1EL24-F1
#
_cell.length_a   1.000
_cell.length_b   1.000
_cell.length_c   1.000
_cell.angle_alpha   90.00
_cell.angle_beta   90.00
_cell.angle_gamma   90.00
#
_symmetry.space_group_name_H-M   'P 1'
#
loop_
_entity.id
_entity.type
_entity.pdbx_description
1 polymer ?
#
loop_
_entity_poly.entity_id
_entity_poly.type
_entity_poly.pdbx_seq_one_letter_code
_entity_poly.pdbx_strand_id
1 'polypeptide(L)'
;MAFSDFKTISEVQEKFRIIYSEDDFVKSEPSTPSAEFLRDFEFTREHINVFASEASRCETIIFPILKESYKAYADQYALWIKQSIAYDDVLNGIPNYFISTRSELGKTVVGSPLILLVEAKKNDFEQGWAQCLAELVAAQKINAKNMNGSAALPVFGIVTDGTLWQFGQLIGDTFTQNRADFALTHLPTLFGAVNAVFKAVTDVN
;
A
#
# COMPACT_ATOMS: atom_id res chain seq x y z
N MET A 1 -7.14 0.15 20.00
CA MET A 1 -7.84 0.50 18.75
C MET A 1 -7.10 -0.18 17.62
N ALA A 2 -7.85 -0.83 16.76
CA ALA A 2 -7.32 -1.39 15.52
C ALA A 2 -7.31 -0.29 14.44
N PHE A 3 -6.46 -0.41 13.41
CA PHE A 3 -6.49 0.49 12.25
C PHE A 3 -7.89 0.61 11.63
N SER A 4 -8.66 -0.48 11.64
CA SER A 4 -10.04 -0.54 11.15
C SER A 4 -11.05 0.29 11.97
N ASP A 5 -10.66 0.77 13.15
CA ASP A 5 -11.54 1.59 13.99
C ASP A 5 -11.66 3.01 13.45
N PHE A 6 -10.64 3.50 12.72
CA PHE A 6 -10.67 4.80 12.06
C PHE A 6 -11.63 4.79 10.88
N LYS A 7 -12.52 5.80 10.81
CA LYS A 7 -13.60 5.85 9.82
C LYS A 7 -13.47 6.94 8.80
N THR A 8 -12.81 8.05 9.15
CA THR A 8 -12.60 9.17 8.23
C THR A 8 -11.15 9.63 8.27
N ILE A 9 -10.67 10.23 7.18
CA ILE A 9 -9.34 10.84 7.12
C ILE A 9 -9.21 11.93 8.18
N SER A 10 -10.26 12.75 8.37
CA SER A 10 -10.26 13.85 9.34
C SER A 10 -10.03 13.39 10.78
N GLU A 11 -10.57 12.22 11.17
CA GLU A 11 -10.34 11.63 12.49
C GLU A 11 -8.84 11.38 12.72
N VAL A 12 -8.16 10.82 11.72
CA VAL A 12 -6.72 10.53 11.77
C VAL A 12 -5.92 11.83 11.78
N GLN A 13 -6.32 12.80 10.95
CA GLN A 13 -5.68 14.12 10.88
C GLN A 13 -5.74 14.87 12.20
N GLU A 14 -6.91 14.99 12.82
CA GLU A 14 -7.08 15.71 14.08
C GLU A 14 -6.31 15.01 15.22
N LYS A 15 -6.39 13.68 15.27
CA LYS A 15 -5.76 12.89 16.33
C LYS A 15 -4.24 12.91 16.27
N PHE A 16 -3.66 12.83 15.08
CA PHE A 16 -2.21 12.75 14.88
C PHE A 16 -1.57 14.02 14.33
N ARG A 17 -2.37 15.09 14.16
CA ARG A 17 -1.95 16.39 13.61
C ARG A 17 -1.35 16.27 12.21
N ILE A 18 -2.05 15.56 11.32
CA ILE A 18 -1.64 15.38 9.93
C ILE A 18 -2.25 16.47 9.04
N ILE A 19 -1.39 17.14 8.28
CA ILE A 19 -1.74 18.10 7.24
C ILE A 19 -2.10 17.32 5.97
N TYR A 20 -3.27 17.59 5.41
CA TYR A 20 -3.70 17.02 4.13
C TYR A 20 -3.30 17.93 2.99
N SER A 21 -2.81 17.31 1.92
CA SER A 21 -2.44 17.95 0.67
C SER A 21 -2.78 17.03 -0.50
N GLU A 22 -2.89 17.60 -1.70
CA GLU A 22 -3.06 16.84 -2.93
C GLU A 22 -2.01 17.30 -3.94
N ASP A 23 -1.31 16.34 -4.54
CA ASP A 23 -0.36 16.62 -5.61
C ASP A 23 -0.14 15.41 -6.52
N ASP A 24 0.37 15.64 -7.72
CA ASP A 24 0.65 14.59 -8.70
C ASP A 24 2.06 14.04 -8.53
N PHE A 25 2.33 13.39 -7.39
CA PHE A 25 3.64 12.84 -7.09
C PHE A 25 3.90 11.49 -7.79
N VAL A 26 2.85 10.73 -8.11
CA VAL A 26 2.98 9.46 -8.85
C VAL A 26 3.15 9.75 -10.33
N LYS A 27 4.39 9.73 -10.80
CA LYS A 27 4.73 9.80 -12.23
C LYS A 27 4.70 8.39 -12.83
N SER A 28 3.52 7.94 -13.26
CA SER A 28 3.36 6.63 -13.90
C SER A 28 3.95 6.63 -15.31
N GLU A 29 5.06 5.92 -15.49
CA GLU A 29 5.52 5.46 -16.80
C GLU A 29 4.91 4.07 -17.05
N PRO A 30 4.15 3.87 -18.15
CA PRO A 30 3.54 2.59 -18.44
C PRO A 30 4.55 1.44 -18.37
N SER A 31 4.23 0.44 -17.56
CA SER A 31 5.06 -0.74 -17.35
C SER A 31 4.28 -1.98 -17.73
N THR A 32 4.77 -2.73 -18.70
CA THR A 32 4.12 -3.96 -19.14
C THR A 32 4.51 -5.11 -18.19
N PRO A 33 3.54 -5.78 -17.54
CA PRO A 33 3.84 -6.96 -16.73
C PRO A 33 4.31 -8.14 -17.62
N SER A 34 4.80 -9.21 -16.99
CA SER A 34 5.27 -10.37 -17.74
C SER A 34 4.16 -11.01 -18.59
N ALA A 35 4.56 -11.62 -19.71
CA ALA A 35 3.61 -12.36 -20.56
C ALA A 35 2.96 -13.54 -19.83
N GLU A 36 3.64 -14.12 -18.83
CA GLU A 36 3.08 -15.16 -17.96
C GLU A 36 1.94 -14.60 -17.10
N PHE A 37 2.17 -13.47 -16.44
CA PHE A 37 1.14 -12.79 -15.67
C PHE A 37 -0.07 -12.43 -16.55
N LEU A 38 0.15 -11.86 -17.74
CA LEU A 38 -0.94 -11.46 -18.63
C LEU A 38 -1.84 -12.64 -19.01
N ARG A 39 -1.24 -13.79 -19.36
CA ARG A 39 -2.01 -15.00 -19.70
C ARG A 39 -2.87 -15.50 -18.54
N ASP A 40 -2.28 -15.58 -17.34
CA ASP A 40 -3.00 -16.04 -16.14
C ASP A 40 -4.10 -15.05 -15.71
N PHE A 41 -3.80 -13.76 -15.83
CA PHE A 41 -4.72 -12.68 -15.50
C PHE A 41 -5.93 -12.65 -16.46
N GLU A 42 -5.70 -12.86 -17.76
CA GLU A 42 -6.77 -13.00 -18.76
C GLU A 42 -7.65 -14.22 -18.48
N PHE A 43 -7.04 -15.40 -18.26
CA PHE A 43 -7.75 -16.63 -17.90
C PHE A 43 -8.63 -16.42 -16.66
N THR A 44 -8.07 -15.80 -15.62
CA THR A 44 -8.78 -15.50 -14.37
C THR A 44 -9.98 -14.59 -14.62
N ARG A 45 -9.82 -13.53 -15.41
CA ARG A 45 -10.91 -12.60 -15.73
C ARG A 45 -12.02 -13.23 -16.57
N GLU A 46 -11.69 -14.19 -17.44
CA GLU A 46 -12.65 -14.86 -18.31
C GLU A 46 -13.46 -15.93 -17.56
N HIS A 47 -12.81 -16.69 -16.68
CA HIS A 47 -13.38 -17.92 -16.13
C HIS A 47 -13.73 -17.87 -14.63
N ILE A 48 -13.29 -16.86 -13.89
CA ILE A 48 -13.50 -16.76 -12.44
C ILE A 48 -14.36 -15.55 -12.10
N ASN A 49 -15.31 -15.72 -11.18
CA ASN A 49 -16.08 -14.60 -10.63
C ASN A 49 -15.22 -13.81 -9.61
N VAL A 50 -14.31 -12.99 -10.12
CA VAL A 50 -13.28 -12.28 -9.35
C VAL A 50 -13.84 -11.27 -8.34
N PHE A 51 -15.07 -10.77 -8.54
CA PHE A 51 -15.73 -9.81 -7.65
C PHE A 51 -16.83 -10.43 -6.77
N ALA A 52 -16.90 -11.77 -6.68
CA ALA A 52 -17.90 -12.46 -5.85
C ALA A 52 -17.76 -12.14 -4.35
N SER A 53 -16.54 -11.89 -3.89
CA SER A 53 -16.23 -11.61 -2.49
C SER A 53 -14.95 -10.80 -2.32
N GLU A 54 -14.77 -10.24 -1.12
CA GLU A 54 -13.49 -9.60 -0.69
C GLU A 54 -12.31 -10.55 -0.90
N ALA A 55 -12.45 -11.82 -0.47
CA ALA A 55 -11.41 -12.82 -0.61
C ALA A 55 -11.08 -13.10 -2.09
N SER A 56 -12.11 -13.28 -2.92
CA SER A 56 -11.94 -13.50 -4.37
C SER A 56 -11.16 -12.36 -5.00
N ARG A 57 -11.53 -11.11 -4.72
CA ARG A 57 -10.86 -9.95 -5.28
C ARG A 57 -9.42 -9.80 -4.78
N CYS A 58 -9.19 -9.98 -3.49
CA CYS A 58 -7.86 -9.98 -2.88
C CYS A 58 -6.95 -11.00 -3.56
N GLU A 59 -7.42 -12.24 -3.74
CA GLU A 59 -6.60 -13.35 -4.25
C GLU A 59 -6.41 -13.32 -5.76
N THR A 60 -7.39 -12.82 -6.51
CA THR A 60 -7.40 -12.91 -7.99
C THR A 60 -6.99 -11.62 -8.70
N ILE A 61 -7.07 -10.47 -8.03
CA ILE A 61 -6.74 -9.16 -8.64
C ILE A 61 -5.65 -8.44 -7.86
N ILE A 62 -5.90 -8.12 -6.59
CA ILE A 62 -5.03 -7.22 -5.81
C ILE A 62 -3.68 -7.88 -5.54
N PHE A 63 -3.67 -9.10 -4.98
CA PHE A 63 -2.43 -9.80 -4.68
C PHE A 63 -1.62 -10.15 -5.93
N PRO A 64 -2.19 -10.67 -7.03
CA PRO A 64 -1.43 -10.92 -8.26
C PRO A 64 -0.72 -9.67 -8.80
N ILE A 65 -1.39 -8.51 -8.87
CA ILE A 65 -0.78 -7.25 -9.34
C ILE A 65 0.35 -6.80 -8.42
N LEU A 66 0.11 -6.84 -7.11
CA LEU A 66 1.12 -6.48 -6.11
C LEU A 66 2.33 -7.42 -6.19
N LYS A 67 2.10 -8.73 -6.24
CA LYS A 67 3.14 -9.75 -6.34
C LYS A 67 3.96 -9.59 -7.62
N GLU A 68 3.30 -9.37 -8.75
CA GLU A 68 3.97 -9.16 -10.04
C GLU A 68 4.89 -7.94 -9.99
N SER A 69 4.40 -6.82 -9.44
CA SER A 69 5.22 -5.61 -9.25
C SER A 69 6.38 -5.85 -8.29
N TYR A 70 6.13 -6.55 -7.18
CA TYR A 70 7.11 -6.86 -6.14
C TYR A 70 8.28 -7.75 -6.62
N LYS A 71 8.10 -8.58 -7.66
CA LYS A 71 9.14 -9.50 -8.16
C LYS A 71 10.47 -8.79 -8.45
N ALA A 72 10.43 -7.58 -8.99
CA ALA A 72 11.64 -6.79 -9.30
C ALA A 72 12.39 -6.28 -8.07
N TYR A 73 11.75 -6.32 -6.89
CA TYR A 73 12.20 -5.71 -5.64
C TYR A 73 12.45 -6.76 -4.54
N ALA A 74 12.25 -8.05 -4.83
CA ALA A 74 12.20 -9.12 -3.84
C ALA A 74 13.54 -9.41 -3.13
N ASP A 75 14.67 -9.03 -3.73
CA ASP A 75 15.98 -9.18 -3.11
C ASP A 75 16.24 -8.12 -2.03
N GLN A 76 15.58 -6.96 -2.11
CA GLN A 76 15.79 -5.81 -1.22
C GLN A 76 14.70 -5.68 -0.15
N TYR A 77 13.48 -6.09 -0.49
CA TYR A 77 12.32 -5.91 0.37
C TYR A 77 11.62 -7.24 0.69
N ALA A 78 10.64 -7.16 1.59
CA ALA A 78 9.76 -8.27 1.94
C ALA A 78 8.31 -7.87 1.72
N LEU A 79 7.53 -8.75 1.10
CA LEU A 79 6.08 -8.63 0.96
C LEU A 79 5.39 -9.43 2.06
N TRP A 80 4.48 -8.77 2.78
CA TRP A 80 3.69 -9.35 3.85
C TRP A 80 2.20 -9.34 3.50
N ILE A 81 1.52 -10.43 3.84
CA ILE A 81 0.10 -10.65 3.55
C ILE A 81 -0.59 -10.87 4.88
N LYS A 82 -1.52 -9.99 5.27
CA LYS A 82 -2.28 -10.10 6.54
C LYS A 82 -1.39 -10.34 7.78
N GLN A 83 -0.19 -9.77 7.80
CA GLN A 83 0.72 -9.81 8.95
C GLN A 83 0.40 -8.63 9.87
N SER A 84 0.39 -8.84 11.19
CA SER A 84 0.15 -7.75 12.13
C SER A 84 1.36 -6.82 12.26
N ILE A 85 1.08 -5.53 12.43
CA ILE A 85 2.04 -4.51 12.86
C ILE A 85 1.45 -3.72 14.02
N ALA A 86 2.29 -3.28 14.96
CA ALA A 86 1.86 -2.50 16.11
C ALA A 86 2.97 -1.52 16.53
N TYR A 87 2.61 -0.25 16.65
CA TYR A 87 3.44 0.76 17.30
C TYR A 87 3.07 0.91 18.78
N ASP A 88 1.77 1.04 19.06
CA ASP A 88 1.18 1.15 20.40
C ASP A 88 -0.26 0.56 20.42
N ASP A 89 -0.96 0.71 21.54
CA ASP A 89 -2.33 0.19 21.74
C ASP A 89 -3.40 0.87 20.85
N VAL A 90 -3.05 1.98 20.17
CA VAL A 90 -3.93 2.74 19.28
C VAL A 90 -3.60 2.50 17.80
N LEU A 91 -2.32 2.41 17.48
CA LEU A 91 -1.75 2.23 16.15
C LEU A 91 -1.27 0.77 15.99
N ASN A 92 -2.23 -0.14 15.93
CA ASN A 92 -2.00 -1.56 15.69
C ASN A 92 -3.10 -2.15 14.81
N GLY A 93 -2.82 -3.30 14.20
CA GLY A 93 -3.80 -4.04 13.41
C GLY A 93 -3.15 -4.94 12.39
N ILE A 94 -3.96 -5.37 11.43
CA ILE A 94 -3.55 -6.29 10.35
C ILE A 94 -3.85 -5.60 9.02
N PRO A 95 -2.86 -4.94 8.40
CA PRO A 95 -2.98 -4.45 7.03
C PRO A 95 -3.32 -5.59 6.05
N ASN A 96 -3.99 -5.28 4.94
CA ASN A 96 -4.23 -6.29 3.90
C ASN A 96 -2.89 -6.79 3.35
N TYR A 97 -2.01 -5.85 2.97
CA TYR A 97 -0.65 -6.13 2.50
C TYR A 97 0.28 -5.00 2.88
N PHE A 98 1.58 -5.30 3.01
CA PHE A 98 2.59 -4.25 3.07
C PHE A 98 3.96 -4.72 2.59
N ILE A 99 4.78 -3.76 2.19
CA ILE A 99 6.20 -3.94 1.85
C ILE A 99 7.03 -3.36 2.98
N SER A 100 8.06 -4.11 3.42
CA SER A 100 9.05 -3.63 4.38
C SER A 100 10.47 -3.82 3.87
N THR A 101 11.44 -3.20 4.54
CA THR A 101 12.84 -3.67 4.43
C THR A 101 12.93 -5.14 4.84
N ARG A 102 13.98 -5.83 4.38
CA ARG A 102 14.29 -7.17 4.88
C ARG A 102 14.91 -7.08 6.27
N SER A 103 14.51 -7.98 7.16
CA SER A 103 15.18 -8.14 8.45
C SER A 103 16.46 -8.95 8.28
N GLU A 104 17.52 -8.58 8.99
CA GLU A 104 18.76 -9.37 9.12
C GLU A 104 18.49 -10.74 9.75
N LEU A 105 17.41 -10.87 10.52
CA LEU A 105 16.96 -12.13 11.13
C LEU A 105 16.16 -13.03 10.17
N GLY A 106 16.00 -12.60 8.92
CA GLY A 106 15.35 -13.36 7.86
C GLY A 106 13.85 -13.07 7.68
N LYS A 107 13.22 -13.83 6.77
CA LYS A 107 11.87 -13.57 6.23
C LYS A 107 10.69 -13.76 7.20
N THR A 108 10.96 -14.17 8.44
CA THR A 108 9.93 -14.38 9.47
C THR A 108 9.83 -13.20 10.44
N VAL A 109 10.73 -12.22 10.30
CA VAL A 109 10.75 -11.01 11.13
C VAL A 109 10.47 -9.81 10.25
N VAL A 110 9.48 -9.02 10.65
CA VAL A 110 9.07 -7.79 9.95
C VAL A 110 10.19 -6.74 10.08
N GLY A 111 10.62 -6.19 8.95
CA GLY A 111 11.51 -5.03 8.91
C GLY A 111 10.74 -3.72 9.05
N SER A 112 11.34 -2.62 8.60
CA SER A 112 10.70 -1.29 8.60
C SER A 112 9.64 -1.22 7.50
N PRO A 113 8.33 -1.02 7.80
CA PRO A 113 7.29 -0.93 6.77
C PRO A 113 7.42 0.35 5.93
N LEU A 114 7.25 0.24 4.62
CA LEU A 114 7.50 1.32 3.65
C LEU A 114 6.30 1.60 2.75
N ILE A 115 5.58 0.55 2.32
CA ILE A 115 4.40 0.66 1.47
C ILE A 115 3.27 -0.13 2.12
N LEU A 116 2.12 0.49 2.33
CA LEU A 116 0.94 -0.09 2.95
C LEU A 116 -0.16 -0.16 1.89
N LEU A 117 -0.84 -1.30 1.77
CA LEU A 117 -1.94 -1.46 0.84
C LEU A 117 -3.19 -1.92 1.59
N VAL A 118 -4.27 -1.15 1.42
CA VAL A 118 -5.59 -1.40 2.01
C VAL A 118 -6.60 -1.68 0.91
N GLU A 119 -7.43 -2.70 1.13
CA GLU A 119 -8.59 -2.95 0.28
C GLU A 119 -9.78 -2.08 0.74
N ALA A 120 -10.27 -1.22 -0.14
CA ALA A 120 -11.52 -0.48 0.05
C ALA A 120 -12.71 -1.44 -0.02
N LYS A 121 -13.20 -1.86 1.15
CA LYS A 121 -14.35 -2.76 1.26
C LYS A 121 -15.61 -2.02 0.82
N LYS A 122 -16.44 -2.69 0.00
CA LYS A 122 -17.69 -2.11 -0.53
C LYS A 122 -17.50 -0.74 -1.22
N ASN A 123 -16.32 -0.51 -1.83
CA ASN A 123 -15.92 0.72 -2.51
C ASN A 123 -15.90 1.95 -1.58
N ASP A 124 -15.77 1.74 -0.27
CA ASP A 124 -15.62 2.79 0.73
C ASP A 124 -14.16 3.25 0.79
N PHE A 125 -13.78 4.13 -0.15
CA PHE A 125 -12.44 4.73 -0.19
C PHE A 125 -12.20 5.70 0.97
N GLU A 126 -13.24 6.32 1.55
CA GLU A 126 -13.08 7.20 2.71
C GLU A 126 -12.58 6.42 3.92
N GLN A 127 -13.25 5.31 4.25
CA GLN A 127 -12.79 4.40 5.30
C GLN A 127 -11.46 3.73 4.94
N GLY A 128 -11.28 3.34 3.67
CA GLY A 128 -10.02 2.76 3.19
C GLY A 128 -8.83 3.70 3.42
N TRP A 129 -8.98 4.98 3.13
CA TRP A 129 -7.97 6.00 3.40
C TRP A 129 -7.80 6.33 4.87
N ALA A 130 -8.87 6.34 5.67
CA ALA A 130 -8.77 6.50 7.11
C ALA A 130 -7.90 5.39 7.73
N GLN A 131 -8.17 4.14 7.38
CA GLN A 131 -7.37 3.01 7.81
C GLN A 131 -5.93 3.11 7.29
N CYS A 132 -5.76 3.37 5.98
CA CYS A 132 -4.43 3.44 5.36
C CYS A 132 -3.58 4.55 6.00
N LEU A 133 -4.13 5.74 6.23
CA LEU A 133 -3.40 6.83 6.86
C LEU A 133 -2.98 6.49 8.30
N ALA A 134 -3.82 5.79 9.06
CA ALA A 134 -3.43 5.29 10.39
C ALA A 134 -2.28 4.26 10.30
N GLU A 135 -2.30 3.37 9.30
CA GLU A 135 -1.20 2.44 9.02
C GLU A 135 0.09 3.17 8.64
N LEU A 136 0.02 4.25 7.84
CA LEU A 136 1.17 5.10 7.49
C LEU A 136 1.76 5.79 8.72
N VAL A 137 0.93 6.36 9.58
CA VAL A 137 1.38 6.98 10.85
C VAL A 137 2.08 5.93 11.73
N ALA A 138 1.55 4.71 11.81
CA ALA A 138 2.18 3.61 12.54
C ALA A 138 3.54 3.23 11.92
N ALA A 139 3.59 3.05 10.60
CA ALA A 139 4.81 2.71 9.87
C ALA A 139 5.92 3.75 10.08
N GLN A 140 5.62 5.04 9.93
CA GLN A 140 6.60 6.10 10.15
C GLN A 140 7.15 6.08 11.59
N LYS A 141 6.29 5.88 12.59
CA LYS A 141 6.72 5.80 13.99
C LYS A 141 7.54 4.55 14.30
N ILE A 142 7.20 3.40 13.71
CA ILE A 142 7.99 2.16 13.79
C ILE A 142 9.37 2.40 13.17
N ASN A 143 9.43 3.00 11.99
CA ASN A 143 10.67 3.29 11.28
C ASN A 143 11.56 4.24 12.08
N ALA A 144 11.00 5.32 12.63
CA ALA A 144 11.73 6.27 13.48
C ALA A 144 12.35 5.61 14.71
N LYS A 145 11.64 4.65 15.33
CA LYS A 145 12.17 3.85 16.46
C LYS A 145 13.32 2.96 16.02
N ASN A 146 13.23 2.32 14.85
CA ASN A 146 14.27 1.45 14.31
C ASN A 146 15.54 2.23 13.91
N MET A 147 15.40 3.50 13.51
CA MET A 147 16.49 4.35 13.00
C MET A 147 17.01 5.38 14.00
N ASN A 148 16.74 5.20 15.30
CA ASN A 148 17.17 6.09 16.38
C ASN A 148 16.80 7.58 16.15
N GLY A 149 15.64 7.85 15.53
CA GLY A 149 15.15 9.22 15.32
C GLY A 149 15.76 9.96 14.12
N SER A 150 16.35 9.26 13.15
CA SER A 150 16.73 9.84 11.86
C SER A 150 15.54 10.44 11.10
N ALA A 151 15.80 11.28 10.10
CA ALA A 151 14.79 12.01 9.32
C ALA A 151 13.62 11.12 8.86
N ALA A 152 12.41 11.68 8.82
CA ALA A 152 11.20 10.96 8.44
C ALA A 152 11.31 10.44 7.00
N LEU A 153 11.54 9.13 6.85
CA LEU A 153 11.46 8.47 5.57
C LEU A 153 10.02 8.50 5.06
N PRO A 154 9.80 8.81 3.78
CA PRO A 154 8.48 8.69 3.17
C PRO A 154 7.94 7.27 3.34
N VAL A 155 6.69 7.16 3.76
CA VAL A 155 5.92 5.92 3.71
C VAL A 155 4.75 6.12 2.76
N PHE A 156 4.41 5.09 1.99
CA PHE A 156 3.46 5.18 0.90
C PHE A 156 2.23 4.33 1.16
N GLY A 157 1.07 4.86 0.79
CA GLY A 157 -0.23 4.20 0.92
C GLY A 157 -0.83 3.92 -0.44
N ILE A 158 -1.46 2.76 -0.57
CA ILE A 158 -2.26 2.37 -1.73
C ILE A 158 -3.63 1.92 -1.22
N VAL A 159 -4.70 2.53 -1.73
CA VAL A 159 -6.08 2.12 -1.43
C VAL A 159 -6.75 1.67 -2.72
N THR A 160 -7.36 0.48 -2.70
CA THR A 160 -8.00 -0.07 -3.92
C THR A 160 -9.23 -0.91 -3.62
N ASP A 161 -10.24 -0.82 -4.48
CA ASP A 161 -11.39 -1.73 -4.51
C ASP A 161 -11.23 -2.85 -5.55
N GLY A 162 -10.00 -3.07 -6.03
CA GLY A 162 -9.61 -3.98 -7.10
C GLY A 162 -9.82 -3.40 -8.51
N THR A 163 -10.68 -2.41 -8.70
CA THR A 163 -10.95 -1.78 -10.00
C THR A 163 -10.25 -0.43 -10.13
N LEU A 164 -10.28 0.39 -9.10
CA LEU A 164 -9.58 1.66 -9.00
C LEU A 164 -8.51 1.60 -7.91
N TRP A 165 -7.40 2.28 -8.17
CA TRP A 165 -6.23 2.32 -7.30
C TRP A 165 -5.85 3.77 -7.06
N GLN A 166 -5.82 4.15 -5.79
CA GLN A 166 -5.46 5.47 -5.33
C GLN A 166 -4.16 5.39 -4.53
N PHE A 167 -3.38 6.46 -4.59
CA PHE A 167 -2.02 6.49 -4.02
C PHE A 167 -1.85 7.70 -3.10
N GLY A 168 -1.02 7.54 -2.09
CA GLY A 168 -0.71 8.58 -1.13
C GLY A 168 0.66 8.38 -0.52
N GLN A 169 1.21 9.43 0.07
CA GLN A 169 2.46 9.38 0.81
C GLN A 169 2.34 10.19 2.10
N LEU A 170 3.05 9.78 3.14
CA LEU A 170 3.22 10.53 4.37
C LEU A 170 4.70 10.83 4.58
N ILE A 171 5.01 12.11 4.75
CA ILE A 171 6.35 12.60 5.07
C ILE A 171 6.22 13.54 6.27
N GLY A 172 6.71 13.10 7.42
CA GLY A 172 6.57 13.86 8.66
C GLY A 172 5.10 13.98 9.06
N ASP A 173 4.56 15.19 9.03
CA ASP A 173 3.15 15.49 9.33
C ASP A 173 2.31 15.74 8.08
N THR A 174 2.88 15.65 6.87
CA THR A 174 2.18 15.98 5.63
C THR A 174 1.81 14.70 4.89
N PHE A 175 0.50 14.44 4.82
CA PHE A 175 -0.08 13.44 3.95
C PHE A 175 -0.42 14.08 2.60
N THR A 176 0.07 13.49 1.52
CA THR A 176 -0.23 13.90 0.15
C THR A 176 -0.95 12.78 -0.55
N GLN A 177 -2.21 13.02 -0.91
CA GLN A 177 -2.97 12.12 -1.77
C GLN A 177 -2.70 12.46 -3.24
N ASN A 178 -2.48 11.44 -4.06
CA ASN A 178 -2.29 11.61 -5.49
C ASN A 178 -3.61 11.97 -6.16
N ARG A 179 -3.64 12.98 -7.04
CA ARG A 179 -4.90 13.41 -7.69
C ARG A 179 -5.43 12.40 -8.70
N ALA A 180 -4.53 11.72 -9.41
CA ALA A 180 -4.92 10.73 -10.40
C ALA A 180 -5.23 9.38 -9.77
N ASP A 181 -6.37 8.81 -10.17
CA ASP A 181 -6.73 7.43 -9.92
C ASP A 181 -6.28 6.54 -11.08
N PHE A 182 -5.93 5.29 -10.77
CA PHE A 182 -5.45 4.33 -11.77
C PHE A 182 -6.41 3.15 -11.87
N ALA A 183 -6.96 2.94 -13.06
CA ALA A 183 -7.94 1.89 -13.30
C ALA A 183 -7.30 0.57 -13.76
N LEU A 184 -7.85 -0.55 -13.28
CA LEU A 184 -7.50 -1.91 -13.70
C LEU A 184 -7.60 -2.12 -15.22
N THR A 185 -8.54 -1.42 -15.86
CA THR A 185 -8.75 -1.45 -17.32
C THR A 185 -7.56 -0.89 -18.11
N HIS A 186 -6.72 -0.06 -17.48
CA HIS A 186 -5.50 0.51 -18.06
C HIS A 186 -4.27 -0.13 -17.39
N LEU A 187 -4.17 -1.45 -17.49
CA LEU A 187 -3.23 -2.28 -16.75
C LEU A 187 -1.76 -1.80 -16.83
N PRO A 188 -1.17 -1.44 -18.00
CA PRO A 188 0.21 -0.94 -18.04
C PRO A 188 0.42 0.34 -17.24
N THR A 189 -0.55 1.25 -17.25
CA THR A 189 -0.51 2.51 -16.49
C THR A 189 -0.64 2.25 -14.99
N LEU A 190 -1.49 1.29 -14.59
CA LEU A 190 -1.60 0.85 -13.21
C LEU A 190 -0.28 0.25 -12.70
N PHE A 191 0.32 -0.67 -13.46
CA PHE A 191 1.64 -1.22 -13.14
C PHE A 191 2.71 -0.13 -13.07
N GLY A 192 2.67 0.86 -13.97
CA GLY A 192 3.53 2.03 -13.90
C GLY A 192 3.40 2.81 -12.60
N ALA A 193 2.18 3.01 -12.12
CA ALA A 193 1.90 3.73 -10.88
C ALA A 193 2.37 2.96 -9.64
N VAL A 194 2.08 1.65 -9.56
CA VAL A 194 2.57 0.78 -8.49
C VAL A 194 4.10 0.78 -8.49
N ASN A 195 4.72 0.60 -9.66
CA ASN A 195 6.17 0.60 -9.81
C ASN A 195 6.80 1.94 -9.40
N ALA A 196 6.17 3.07 -9.68
CA ALA A 196 6.66 4.39 -9.26
C ALA A 196 6.79 4.50 -7.73
N VAL A 197 5.84 3.94 -6.98
CA VAL A 197 5.92 3.90 -5.51
C VAL A 197 7.05 2.99 -5.03
N PHE A 198 7.22 1.81 -5.64
CA PHE A 198 8.36 0.94 -5.32
C PHE A 198 9.71 1.62 -5.59
N LYS A 199 9.86 2.30 -6.75
CA LYS A 199 11.07 3.08 -7.08
C LYS A 199 11.32 4.20 -6.07
N ALA A 200 10.29 4.97 -5.72
CA ALA A 200 10.41 6.07 -4.76
C ALA A 200 10.90 5.60 -3.39
N VAL A 201 10.53 4.39 -2.96
CA VAL A 201 11.06 3.78 -1.75
C VAL A 201 12.53 3.38 -1.89
N THR A 202 12.95 2.91 -3.06
CA THR A 202 14.36 2.54 -3.34
C THR A 202 15.27 3.75 -3.48
N ASP A 203 14.81 4.85 -4.04
CA ASP A 203 15.64 6.04 -4.24
C ASP A 203 15.98 6.79 -2.93
N VAL A 204 15.24 6.50 -1.86
CA VAL A 204 15.34 7.18 -0.55
C VAL A 204 16.00 6.30 0.53
N ASN A 205 16.21 5.00 0.27
CA ASN A 205 16.86 4.05 1.19
C ASN A 205 18.21 3.59 0.66
#